data_AF-A0A8I1NSY3-F1
#
_entry.id   AF-A0A8I1NSY3-F1
#
_cell.length_a   1.000
_cell.length_b   1.000
_cell.length_c   1.000
_cell.angle_alpha   90.00
_cell.angle_beta   90.00
_cell.angle_gamma   90.00
#
_symmetry.space_group_name_H-M   'P 1'
#
loop_
_entity.id
_entity.type
_entity.pdbx_description
1 polymer ?
#
loop_
_entity_poly.entity_id
_entity_poly.type
_entity_poly.pdbx_seq_one_letter_code
_entity_poly.pdbx_strand_id
1 'polypeptide(L)'
;MKVVVYFRQAGATTAGTYPLITHWAENEDEQPVPLFSQFDIEAMADAAPEILIQLQSANRWLEEKRGVVVASFTEMEDGSGRRPSYGAARKAAGRERAAVLIATTKTLAGQAFSPMSQDGLEVVRLEDPEEAARESWARSRNVVVYLRAVGNPDEAQALLVKQQREIGKMLRSVSVLAEFVETEPLASAERSQLQQALALCREQKARLFIGTTDAVGDGEAFTPDFTDVPYEVAYRKAYEWPETIPLDHCPFPVALYFGKQWTHGYVPLYFANATENELFEVTISGIGTTVMDGDHVETTPSRKEIDSVPFGTGRLIEAYDVYFDGDFLVIYTVEARSSDGTRYSGRASTKGIPGNRWLRIDHWKPISA
;
A
#
# COMPACT_ATOMS: atom_id res chain seq x y z
N MET A 1 -3.59 -27.58 24.35
CA MET A 1 -4.50 -26.41 24.24
C MET A 1 -5.49 -26.67 23.11
N LYS A 2 -6.80 -26.40 23.26
CA LYS A 2 -7.75 -26.56 22.13
C LYS A 2 -7.61 -25.39 21.16
N VAL A 3 -7.61 -25.65 19.86
CA VAL A 3 -7.54 -24.61 18.82
C VAL A 3 -8.50 -24.86 17.67
N VAL A 4 -9.05 -23.77 17.12
CA VAL A 4 -9.74 -23.75 15.83
C VAL A 4 -8.79 -23.11 14.82
N VAL A 5 -8.48 -23.80 13.73
CA VAL A 5 -7.52 -23.28 12.73
C VAL A 5 -8.27 -22.58 11.60
N TYR A 6 -7.83 -21.39 11.25
CA TYR A 6 -8.41 -20.56 10.21
C TYR A 6 -7.40 -20.32 9.10
N PHE A 7 -7.72 -20.85 7.92
CA PHE A 7 -6.96 -20.75 6.68
C PHE A 7 -7.56 -19.68 5.76
N ARG A 8 -6.74 -19.13 4.86
CA ARG A 8 -7.17 -18.20 3.82
C ARG A 8 -6.62 -18.65 2.47
N GLN A 9 -7.34 -18.40 1.39
CA GLN A 9 -6.87 -18.66 0.03
C GLN A 9 -7.39 -17.59 -0.93
N ALA A 10 -6.65 -17.33 -2.02
CA ALA A 10 -7.06 -16.38 -3.04
C ALA A 10 -8.24 -16.92 -3.87
N GLY A 11 -9.21 -16.07 -4.21
CA GLY A 11 -10.45 -16.44 -4.90
C GLY A 11 -10.33 -17.06 -6.31
N ALA A 12 -9.13 -17.16 -6.87
CA ALA A 12 -8.90 -17.71 -8.21
C ALA A 12 -8.86 -19.24 -8.27
N THR A 13 -8.70 -19.92 -7.13
CA THR A 13 -8.72 -21.38 -7.00
C THR A 13 -10.09 -21.86 -6.52
N THR A 14 -10.52 -23.05 -6.95
CA THR A 14 -11.81 -23.63 -6.51
C THR A 14 -11.84 -23.72 -4.98
N ALA A 15 -12.88 -23.16 -4.37
CA ALA A 15 -13.08 -23.19 -2.93
C ALA A 15 -13.24 -24.63 -2.41
N GLY A 16 -12.13 -25.28 -2.09
CA GLY A 16 -12.12 -26.57 -1.43
C GLY A 16 -12.32 -26.37 0.07
N THR A 17 -13.35 -27.00 0.64
CA THR A 17 -13.33 -27.26 2.09
C THR A 17 -12.39 -28.42 2.27
N TYR A 18 -11.14 -28.17 2.68
CA TYR A 18 -10.17 -29.25 2.88
C TYR A 18 -10.58 -30.03 4.14
N PRO A 19 -10.92 -31.33 4.04
CA PRO A 19 -11.27 -32.15 5.19
C PRO A 19 -10.01 -32.46 6.00
N LEU A 20 -9.52 -31.47 6.75
CA LEU A 20 -8.32 -31.61 7.55
C LEU A 20 -8.68 -32.33 8.86
N ILE A 21 -8.28 -33.60 8.95
CA ILE A 21 -8.41 -34.41 10.16
C ILE A 21 -7.12 -34.28 10.97
N THR A 22 -7.24 -34.02 12.26
CA THR A 22 -6.08 -34.11 13.17
C THR A 22 -5.92 -35.50 13.75
N HIS A 23 -4.68 -35.92 13.84
CA HIS A 23 -4.26 -37.21 14.40
C HIS A 23 -3.07 -36.99 15.32
N TRP A 24 -2.83 -37.96 16.19
CA TRP A 24 -1.60 -38.05 16.96
C TRP A 24 -0.59 -38.81 16.11
N ALA A 25 0.54 -38.20 15.80
CA ALA A 25 1.68 -38.81 15.12
C ALA A 25 2.90 -38.81 16.04
N GLU A 26 3.91 -39.63 15.75
CA GLU A 26 5.19 -39.57 16.47
C GLU A 26 6.11 -38.55 15.77
N ASN A 27 6.74 -37.66 16.54
CA ASN A 27 7.77 -36.76 16.02
C ASN A 27 9.14 -37.47 15.95
N GLU A 28 10.20 -36.74 15.56
CA GLU A 28 11.57 -37.30 15.43
C GLU A 28 12.12 -37.88 16.74
N ASP A 29 11.57 -37.48 17.89
CA ASP A 29 11.92 -37.97 19.23
C ASP A 29 10.98 -39.10 19.73
N GLU A 30 10.20 -39.72 18.83
CA GLU A 30 9.19 -40.76 19.14
C GLU A 30 8.10 -40.28 20.12
N GLN A 31 7.88 -38.96 20.24
CA GLN A 31 6.84 -38.41 21.10
C GLN A 31 5.52 -38.20 20.33
N PRO A 32 4.36 -38.54 20.92
CA PRO A 32 3.08 -38.30 20.30
C PRO A 32 2.77 -36.79 20.24
N VAL A 33 2.61 -36.27 19.03
CA VAL A 33 2.31 -34.87 18.72
C VAL A 33 1.05 -34.74 17.86
N PRO A 34 0.21 -33.73 18.09
CA PRO A 34 -0.99 -33.49 17.29
C PRO A 34 -0.62 -32.80 15.97
N LEU A 35 -0.95 -33.44 14.84
CA LEU A 35 -0.69 -32.91 13.49
C LEU A 35 -1.94 -33.05 12.61
N PHE A 36 -2.09 -32.17 11.62
CA PHE A 36 -2.97 -32.46 10.49
C PHE A 36 -2.39 -33.62 9.69
N SER A 37 -3.20 -34.64 9.39
CA SER A 37 -2.75 -35.76 8.57
C SER A 37 -2.58 -35.31 7.13
N GLN A 38 -1.43 -35.62 6.54
CA GLN A 38 -1.23 -35.60 5.09
C GLN A 38 -1.88 -36.84 4.43
N PHE A 39 -2.71 -37.61 5.15
CA PHE A 39 -3.09 -38.97 4.74
C PHE A 39 -4.19 -39.07 3.69
N ASP A 40 -4.65 -37.96 3.12
CA ASP A 40 -5.29 -37.98 1.79
C ASP A 40 -4.56 -37.01 0.86
N ILE A 41 -3.36 -37.41 0.43
CA ILE A 41 -2.64 -36.77 -0.68
C ILE A 41 -3.56 -36.63 -1.91
N GLU A 42 -4.52 -37.55 -2.10
CA GLU A 42 -5.53 -37.46 -3.16
C GLU A 42 -6.56 -36.33 -2.92
N ALA A 43 -6.94 -36.04 -1.67
CA ALA A 43 -7.89 -34.96 -1.36
C ALA A 43 -7.23 -33.56 -1.30
N MET A 44 -5.90 -33.51 -1.20
CA MET A 44 -5.10 -32.26 -1.20
C MET A 44 -4.30 -32.05 -2.50
N ALA A 45 -4.43 -32.93 -3.49
CA ALA A 45 -3.71 -32.82 -4.78
C ALA A 45 -4.00 -31.47 -5.49
N ASP A 46 -5.21 -30.95 -5.33
CA ASP A 46 -5.65 -29.67 -5.88
C ASP A 46 -5.56 -28.50 -4.87
N ALA A 47 -4.88 -28.68 -3.73
CA ALA A 47 -4.72 -27.61 -2.75
C ALA A 47 -3.84 -26.48 -3.31
N ALA A 48 -4.29 -25.24 -3.14
CA ALA A 48 -3.51 -24.08 -3.55
C ALA A 48 -2.15 -24.07 -2.80
N PRO A 49 -1.02 -23.69 -3.45
CA PRO A 49 0.31 -23.67 -2.81
C PRO A 49 0.34 -22.89 -1.48
N GLU A 50 -0.45 -21.83 -1.40
CA GLU A 50 -0.66 -21.00 -0.20
C GLU A 50 -1.29 -21.76 0.98
N ILE A 51 -2.18 -22.72 0.73
CA ILE A 51 -2.77 -23.57 1.77
C ILE A 51 -1.73 -24.56 2.31
N LEU A 52 -0.85 -25.08 1.45
CA LEU A 52 0.22 -26.00 1.86
C LEU A 52 1.22 -25.31 2.80
N ILE A 53 1.60 -24.05 2.49
CA ILE A 53 2.48 -23.25 3.36
C ILE A 53 1.80 -23.00 4.73
N GLN A 54 0.54 -22.60 4.72
CA GLN A 54 -0.24 -22.40 5.94
C GLN A 54 -0.35 -23.67 6.79
N LEU A 55 -0.54 -24.84 6.15
CA LEU A 55 -0.60 -26.13 6.83
C LEU A 55 0.72 -26.46 7.53
N GLN A 56 1.87 -26.21 6.86
CA GLN A 56 3.19 -26.42 7.44
C GLN A 56 3.41 -25.52 8.67
N SER A 57 3.05 -24.24 8.57
CA SER A 57 3.13 -23.31 9.70
C SER A 57 2.23 -23.74 10.85
N ALA A 58 0.99 -24.15 10.56
CA ALA A 58 0.05 -24.63 11.57
C ALA A 58 0.57 -25.90 12.27
N ASN A 59 1.06 -26.88 11.51
CA ASN A 59 1.61 -28.12 12.07
C ASN A 59 2.80 -27.86 12.99
N ARG A 60 3.74 -26.98 12.60
CA ARG A 60 4.86 -26.58 13.45
C ARG A 60 4.39 -26.02 14.79
N TRP A 61 3.40 -25.13 14.75
CA TRP A 61 2.85 -24.54 15.97
C TRP A 61 2.10 -25.58 16.83
N LEU A 62 1.32 -26.47 16.21
CA LEU A 62 0.58 -27.52 16.92
C LEU A 62 1.53 -28.47 17.64
N GLU A 63 2.66 -28.81 17.02
CA GLU A 63 3.73 -29.60 17.62
C GLU A 63 4.35 -28.88 18.81
N GLU A 64 4.84 -27.65 18.61
CA GLU A 64 5.49 -26.84 19.64
C GLU A 64 4.60 -26.58 20.86
N LYS A 65 3.31 -26.31 20.64
CA LYS A 65 2.35 -25.94 21.70
C LYS A 65 1.47 -27.09 22.16
N ARG A 66 1.64 -28.29 21.58
CA ARG A 66 0.75 -29.44 21.79
C ARG A 66 -0.74 -29.04 21.64
N GLY A 67 -1.02 -28.35 20.54
CA GLY A 67 -2.35 -27.84 20.19
C GLY A 67 -3.26 -28.96 19.67
N VAL A 68 -4.48 -29.07 20.19
CA VAL A 68 -5.49 -30.04 19.73
C VAL A 68 -6.50 -29.28 18.87
N VAL A 69 -6.53 -29.58 17.58
CA VAL A 69 -7.47 -28.94 16.67
C VAL A 69 -8.87 -29.52 16.88
N VAL A 70 -9.84 -28.64 17.09
CA VAL A 70 -11.25 -29.03 17.25
C VAL A 70 -12.11 -28.69 16.03
N ALA A 71 -11.65 -27.79 15.18
CA ALA A 71 -12.25 -27.47 13.88
C ALA A 71 -11.25 -26.72 12.99
N SER A 72 -11.47 -26.76 11.67
CA SER A 72 -10.78 -25.93 10.69
C SER A 72 -11.78 -25.20 9.79
N PHE A 73 -11.41 -24.01 9.32
CA PHE A 73 -12.20 -23.20 8.41
C PHE A 73 -11.28 -22.58 7.37
N THR A 74 -11.76 -22.46 6.12
CA THR A 74 -11.02 -21.80 5.04
C THR A 74 -11.84 -20.64 4.49
N GLU A 75 -11.21 -19.48 4.36
CA GLU A 75 -11.81 -18.29 3.74
C GLU A 75 -11.33 -18.10 2.31
N MET A 76 -12.26 -17.76 1.42
CA MET A 76 -11.96 -17.33 0.06
C MET A 76 -11.82 -15.81 0.06
N GLU A 77 -10.63 -15.30 -0.18
CA GLU A 77 -10.40 -13.87 -0.31
C GLU A 77 -10.72 -13.43 -1.75
N ASP A 78 -11.83 -12.71 -1.89
CA ASP A 78 -12.39 -12.23 -3.15
C ASP A 78 -12.27 -10.70 -3.31
N GLY A 79 -11.55 -10.03 -2.41
CA GLY A 79 -11.48 -8.58 -2.37
C GLY A 79 -12.63 -7.91 -1.61
N SER A 80 -13.59 -8.67 -1.08
CA SER A 80 -14.65 -8.15 -0.20
C SER A 80 -14.23 -8.12 1.27
N GLY A 81 -14.68 -7.14 2.05
CA GLY A 81 -14.37 -7.07 3.48
C GLY A 81 -15.11 -8.12 4.35
N ARG A 82 -15.89 -9.01 3.74
CA ARG A 82 -16.73 -9.98 4.44
C ARG A 82 -15.97 -11.29 4.63
N ARG A 83 -15.93 -11.78 5.86
CA ARG A 83 -15.24 -13.03 6.22
C ARG A 83 -16.15 -14.00 6.99
N PRO A 84 -17.11 -14.65 6.30
CA PRO A 84 -18.07 -15.55 6.94
C PRO A 84 -17.42 -16.77 7.59
N SER A 85 -16.37 -17.34 6.97
CA SER A 85 -15.62 -18.47 7.54
C SER A 85 -14.89 -18.05 8.80
N TYR A 86 -14.36 -16.83 8.86
CA TYR A 86 -13.76 -16.30 10.09
C TYR A 86 -14.80 -16.14 11.21
N GLY A 87 -15.99 -15.63 10.89
CA GLY A 87 -17.11 -15.55 11.82
C GLY A 87 -17.52 -16.92 12.37
N ALA A 88 -17.57 -17.94 11.51
CA ALA A 88 -17.84 -19.33 11.91
C ALA A 88 -16.74 -19.89 12.82
N ALA A 89 -15.46 -19.64 12.50
CA ALA A 89 -14.31 -20.06 13.29
C ALA A 89 -14.35 -19.48 14.71
N ARG A 90 -14.63 -18.17 14.85
CA ARG A 90 -14.78 -17.52 16.16
C ARG A 90 -15.91 -18.14 16.98
N LYS A 91 -17.05 -18.43 16.34
CA LYS A 91 -18.21 -19.05 17.01
C LYS A 91 -17.90 -20.47 17.48
N ALA A 92 -17.20 -21.26 16.67
CA ALA A 92 -16.75 -22.60 17.04
C ALA A 92 -15.76 -22.54 18.21
N ALA A 93 -14.79 -21.64 18.16
CA ALA A 93 -13.79 -21.47 19.19
C ALA A 93 -14.40 -21.06 20.54
N GLY A 94 -15.37 -20.14 20.54
CA GLY A 94 -16.12 -19.77 21.74
C GLY A 94 -16.91 -20.93 22.36
N ARG A 95 -17.53 -21.79 21.53
CA ARG A 95 -18.26 -23.00 21.99
C ARG A 95 -17.32 -24.02 22.63
N GLU A 96 -16.16 -24.23 22.01
CA GLU A 96 -15.19 -25.24 22.43
C GLU A 96 -14.24 -24.77 23.53
N ARG A 97 -14.31 -23.48 23.91
CA ARG A 97 -13.31 -22.80 24.75
C ARG A 97 -11.89 -22.98 24.19
N ALA A 98 -11.76 -22.79 22.88
CA ALA A 98 -10.54 -22.92 22.11
C ALA A 98 -10.02 -21.54 21.68
N ALA A 99 -8.73 -21.43 21.39
CA ALA A 99 -8.19 -20.27 20.69
C ALA A 99 -8.43 -20.38 19.18
N VAL A 100 -8.43 -19.26 18.47
CA VAL A 100 -8.41 -19.24 17.00
C VAL A 100 -6.96 -19.08 16.53
N LEU A 101 -6.45 -20.08 15.82
CA LEU A 101 -5.14 -20.05 15.18
C LEU A 101 -5.28 -19.54 13.75
N ILE A 102 -4.74 -18.37 13.46
CA ILE A 102 -4.73 -17.74 12.14
C ILE A 102 -3.50 -18.21 11.39
N ALA A 103 -3.71 -18.99 10.34
CA ALA A 103 -2.62 -19.65 9.64
C ALA A 103 -1.77 -18.69 8.78
N THR A 104 -2.33 -17.55 8.37
CA THR A 104 -1.58 -16.46 7.72
C THR A 104 -2.25 -15.10 7.90
N THR A 105 -1.44 -14.06 8.06
CA THR A 105 -1.84 -12.64 8.01
C THR A 105 -1.48 -11.97 6.67
N LYS A 106 -0.79 -12.70 5.79
CA LYS A 106 -0.30 -12.20 4.49
C LYS A 106 -1.43 -11.57 3.69
N THR A 107 -1.13 -10.49 2.97
CA THR A 107 -2.08 -9.90 2.03
C THR A 107 -2.42 -10.91 0.93
N LEU A 108 -3.70 -11.29 0.84
CA LEU A 108 -4.23 -12.19 -0.19
C LEU A 108 -5.32 -11.45 -0.97
N ALA A 109 -5.31 -11.57 -2.30
CA ALA A 109 -6.21 -10.83 -3.18
C ALA A 109 -6.25 -9.30 -2.89
N GLY A 110 -5.10 -8.72 -2.54
CA GLY A 110 -4.99 -7.30 -2.18
C GLY A 110 -5.55 -6.92 -0.81
N GLN A 111 -5.92 -7.89 0.03
CA GLN A 111 -6.51 -7.65 1.35
C GLN A 111 -5.61 -8.12 2.50
N ALA A 112 -5.22 -7.15 3.33
CA ALA A 112 -4.63 -7.43 4.63
C ALA A 112 -5.67 -8.03 5.59
N PHE A 113 -5.20 -8.83 6.55
CA PHE A 113 -6.05 -9.43 7.58
C PHE A 113 -5.40 -9.33 8.96
N SER A 114 -6.00 -8.50 9.80
CA SER A 114 -5.51 -8.20 11.16
C SER A 114 -6.57 -8.55 12.22
N PRO A 115 -6.84 -9.85 12.48
CA PRO A 115 -7.83 -10.27 13.47
C PRO A 115 -7.35 -9.96 14.88
N MET A 116 -8.18 -9.33 15.72
CA MET A 116 -7.84 -9.01 17.12
C MET A 116 -8.48 -9.97 18.11
N SER A 117 -7.78 -10.23 19.23
CA SER A 117 -8.37 -10.86 20.41
C SER A 117 -9.47 -9.96 20.97
N GLN A 118 -10.60 -10.54 21.33
CA GLN A 118 -11.72 -9.84 21.97
C GLN A 118 -12.23 -10.72 23.12
N ASP A 119 -12.63 -10.09 24.22
CA ASP A 119 -13.03 -10.69 25.51
C ASP A 119 -13.35 -12.19 25.47
N GLY A 120 -12.44 -12.98 26.05
CA GLY A 120 -12.58 -14.43 26.21
C GLY A 120 -12.20 -15.29 24.99
N LEU A 121 -11.87 -14.69 23.84
CA LEU A 121 -11.40 -15.38 22.64
C LEU A 121 -9.95 -15.02 22.32
N GLU A 122 -9.05 -15.97 22.57
CA GLU A 122 -7.63 -15.86 22.20
C GLU A 122 -7.45 -16.05 20.69
N VAL A 123 -6.76 -15.12 20.04
CA VAL A 123 -6.36 -15.22 18.63
C VAL A 123 -4.84 -15.36 18.57
N VAL A 124 -4.36 -16.49 18.06
CA VAL A 124 -2.95 -16.76 17.82
C VAL A 124 -2.66 -16.54 16.34
N ARG A 125 -1.75 -15.63 16.02
CA ARG A 125 -1.36 -15.34 14.64
C ARG A 125 -0.05 -16.05 14.33
N LEU A 126 -0.05 -16.88 13.30
CA LEU A 126 1.19 -17.43 12.79
C LEU A 126 1.85 -16.37 11.92
N GLU A 127 3.03 -15.93 12.36
CA GLU A 127 3.88 -15.09 11.53
C GLU A 127 4.33 -15.92 10.34
N ASP A 128 4.15 -15.38 9.13
CA ASP A 128 4.80 -15.91 7.94
C ASP A 128 6.31 -15.63 8.11
N PRO A 129 7.18 -16.66 8.18
CA PRO A 129 8.60 -16.46 8.37
C PRO A 129 9.23 -15.58 7.30
N GLU A 130 8.72 -15.59 6.06
CA GLU A 130 9.19 -14.74 4.98
C GLU A 130 8.75 -13.29 5.19
N GLU A 131 7.52 -13.06 5.66
CA GLU A 131 7.03 -11.73 5.98
C GLU A 131 7.72 -11.13 7.21
N ALA A 132 7.93 -11.92 8.26
CA ALA A 132 8.68 -11.51 9.44
C ALA A 132 10.17 -11.24 9.11
N ALA A 133 10.79 -12.08 8.29
CA ALA A 133 12.13 -11.84 7.78
C ALA A 133 12.19 -10.57 6.93
N ARG A 134 11.18 -10.33 6.08
CA ARG A 134 11.07 -9.12 5.26
C ARG A 134 10.82 -7.87 6.11
N GLU A 135 10.00 -7.92 7.14
CA GLU A 135 9.80 -6.81 8.08
C GLU A 135 11.07 -6.49 8.86
N SER A 136 11.76 -7.53 9.34
CA SER A 136 13.07 -7.38 9.99
C SER A 136 14.08 -6.74 9.04
N TRP A 137 14.11 -7.20 7.78
CA TRP A 137 14.92 -6.63 6.71
C TRP A 137 14.53 -5.19 6.38
N ALA A 138 13.23 -4.86 6.35
CA ALA A 138 12.72 -3.50 6.15
C ALA A 138 13.03 -2.54 7.31
N ARG A 139 13.41 -3.06 8.49
CA ARG A 139 13.93 -2.29 9.62
C ARG A 139 15.47 -2.27 9.66
N SER A 140 16.14 -2.94 8.73
CA SER A 140 17.60 -3.01 8.67
C SER A 140 18.20 -1.62 8.51
N ARG A 141 19.22 -1.34 9.31
CA ARG A 141 20.02 -0.12 9.15
C ARG A 141 20.98 -0.21 7.99
N ASN A 142 21.23 -1.40 7.45
CA ASN A 142 22.09 -1.56 6.29
C ASN A 142 21.31 -1.24 5.02
N VAL A 143 21.90 -0.43 4.15
CA VAL A 143 21.30 0.03 2.90
C VAL A 143 22.29 -0.14 1.77
N VAL A 144 21.82 -0.58 0.62
CA VAL A 144 22.53 -0.52 -0.66
C VAL A 144 21.88 0.57 -1.49
N VAL A 145 22.69 1.41 -2.13
CA VAL A 145 22.21 2.50 -2.96
C VAL A 145 22.34 2.12 -4.44
N TYR A 146 21.30 2.37 -5.21
CA TYR A 146 21.28 2.22 -6.66
C TYR A 146 20.93 3.55 -7.31
N LEU A 147 21.85 4.10 -8.11
CA LEU A 147 21.71 5.36 -8.83
C LEU A 147 21.71 5.13 -10.34
N ARG A 148 21.16 6.11 -11.06
CA ARG A 148 21.19 6.11 -12.53
C ARG A 148 21.83 7.39 -13.06
N ALA A 149 22.71 7.27 -14.04
CA ALA A 149 23.42 8.38 -14.68
C ALA A 149 23.17 8.39 -16.18
N VAL A 150 23.27 9.55 -16.82
CA VAL A 150 23.32 9.64 -18.29
C VAL A 150 24.74 9.37 -18.79
N GLY A 151 24.90 8.99 -20.05
CA GLY A 151 26.22 8.78 -20.67
C GLY A 151 27.10 10.05 -20.76
N ASN A 152 26.51 11.24 -20.70
CA ASN A 152 27.24 12.51 -20.70
C ASN A 152 27.82 12.83 -19.30
N PRO A 153 29.13 12.99 -19.12
CA PRO A 153 29.75 13.19 -17.79
C PRO A 153 29.26 14.40 -16.98
N ASP A 154 29.02 15.55 -17.63
CA ASP A 154 28.63 16.79 -16.92
C ASP A 154 27.18 16.71 -16.43
N GLU A 155 26.29 16.19 -17.27
CA GLU A 155 24.88 15.95 -16.93
C GLU A 155 24.74 14.81 -15.93
N ALA A 156 25.56 13.76 -16.05
CA ALA A 156 25.63 12.65 -15.10
C ALA A 156 25.96 13.16 -13.69
N GLN A 157 26.97 14.01 -13.57
CA GLN A 157 27.37 14.54 -12.27
C GLN A 157 26.25 15.34 -11.61
N ALA A 158 25.57 16.22 -12.35
CA ALA A 158 24.45 16.99 -11.82
C ALA A 158 23.28 16.10 -11.36
N LEU A 159 22.97 15.06 -12.13
CA LEU A 159 21.91 14.11 -11.80
C LEU A 159 22.26 13.22 -10.60
N LEU A 160 23.50 12.74 -10.50
CA LEU A 160 23.97 11.94 -9.38
C LEU A 160 23.97 12.75 -8.08
N VAL A 161 24.47 13.99 -8.10
CA VAL A 161 24.42 14.89 -6.94
C VAL A 161 22.98 15.11 -6.46
N LYS A 162 22.03 15.24 -7.40
CA LYS A 162 20.61 15.37 -7.06
C LYS A 162 20.08 14.12 -6.37
N GLN A 163 20.31 12.93 -6.95
CA GLN A 163 19.84 11.68 -6.34
C GLN A 163 20.49 11.42 -4.97
N GLN A 164 21.81 11.62 -4.86
CA GLN A 164 22.54 11.47 -3.59
C GLN A 164 22.03 12.43 -2.52
N ARG A 165 21.68 13.68 -2.88
CA ARG A 165 21.07 14.64 -1.94
C ARG A 165 19.72 14.17 -1.43
N GLU A 166 18.86 13.65 -2.31
CA GLU A 166 17.53 13.16 -1.92
C GLU A 166 17.64 11.88 -1.08
N ILE A 167 18.53 10.95 -1.46
CA ILE A 167 18.89 9.79 -0.64
C ILE A 167 19.39 10.23 0.73
N GLY A 168 20.27 11.24 0.80
CA GLY A 168 20.82 11.78 2.03
C GLY A 168 19.77 12.24 3.04
N LYS A 169 18.58 12.66 2.59
CA LYS A 169 17.46 13.01 3.48
C LYS A 169 16.87 11.79 4.19
N MET A 170 16.96 10.61 3.55
CA MET A 170 16.47 9.33 4.04
C MET A 170 17.52 8.58 4.89
N LEU A 171 18.80 8.90 4.74
CA LEU A 171 19.91 8.20 5.41
C LEU A 171 20.06 8.50 6.92
N ARG A 172 18.99 8.91 7.63
CA ARG A 172 19.08 9.19 9.06
C ARG A 172 19.32 7.89 9.84
N SER A 173 20.53 7.74 10.38
CA SER A 173 20.94 6.59 11.21
C SER A 173 21.00 5.23 10.49
N VAL A 174 21.37 5.23 9.20
CA VAL A 174 21.56 4.02 8.40
C VAL A 174 23.01 3.91 7.88
N SER A 175 23.48 2.69 7.64
CA SER A 175 24.82 2.36 7.13
C SER A 175 24.73 2.00 5.65
N VAL A 176 25.35 2.79 4.78
CA VAL A 176 25.45 2.47 3.34
C VAL A 176 26.53 1.43 3.13
N LEU A 177 26.16 0.27 2.60
CA LEU A 177 27.08 -0.85 2.32
C LEU A 177 27.81 -0.67 0.99
N ALA A 178 27.08 -0.22 -0.04
CA ALA A 178 27.61 -0.01 -1.38
C ALA A 178 26.72 0.96 -2.16
N GLU A 179 27.30 1.61 -3.16
CA GLU A 179 26.62 2.43 -4.15
C GLU A 179 26.89 1.83 -5.53
N PHE A 180 25.82 1.56 -6.28
CA PHE A 180 25.86 1.05 -7.64
C PHE A 180 25.29 2.12 -8.58
N VAL A 181 25.97 2.38 -9.70
CA VAL A 181 25.56 3.40 -10.68
C VAL A 181 25.34 2.74 -12.03
N GLU A 182 24.11 2.79 -12.52
CA GLU A 182 23.77 2.35 -13.88
C GLU A 182 23.86 3.52 -14.86
N THR A 183 24.54 3.32 -15.98
CA THR A 183 24.64 4.33 -17.04
C THR A 183 23.57 4.09 -18.11
N GLU A 184 22.84 5.15 -18.45
CA GLU A 184 21.78 5.16 -19.44
C GLU A 184 22.21 5.82 -20.76
N PRO A 185 21.65 5.39 -21.91
CA PRO A 185 20.74 4.25 -22.07
C PRO A 185 21.46 2.90 -21.87
N LEU A 186 20.73 1.88 -21.43
CA LEU A 186 21.28 0.54 -21.26
C LEU A 186 21.83 -0.05 -22.57
N ALA A 187 22.95 -0.76 -22.48
CA ALA A 187 23.52 -1.52 -23.59
C ALA A 187 22.76 -2.84 -23.87
N SER A 188 21.99 -3.34 -22.91
CA SER A 188 21.14 -4.53 -23.01
C SER A 188 19.82 -4.30 -22.28
N ALA A 189 18.85 -5.21 -22.44
CA ALA A 189 17.60 -5.12 -21.69
C ALA A 189 17.79 -5.30 -20.17
N GLU A 190 18.96 -5.75 -19.72
CA GLU A 190 19.23 -6.08 -18.33
C GLU A 190 19.98 -4.95 -17.60
N ARG A 191 19.52 -4.64 -16.39
CA ARG A 191 20.13 -3.67 -15.47
C ARG A 191 21.19 -4.35 -14.61
N SER A 192 22.40 -4.50 -15.15
CA SER A 192 23.49 -5.25 -14.50
C SER A 192 23.83 -4.73 -13.10
N GLN A 193 23.80 -3.41 -12.91
CA GLN A 193 24.13 -2.78 -11.63
C GLN A 193 23.00 -2.95 -10.61
N LEU A 194 21.75 -2.95 -11.09
CA LEU A 194 20.60 -3.26 -10.24
C LEU A 194 20.65 -4.72 -9.76
N GLN A 195 21.03 -5.66 -10.62
CA GLN A 195 21.16 -7.07 -10.23
C GLN A 195 22.24 -7.28 -9.16
N GLN A 196 23.37 -6.59 -9.28
CA GLN A 196 24.42 -6.63 -8.25
C GLN A 196 23.93 -6.00 -6.93
N ALA A 197 23.23 -4.88 -6.99
CA ALA A 197 22.64 -4.24 -5.82
C ALA A 197 21.65 -5.18 -5.12
N LEU A 198 20.75 -5.83 -5.87
CA LEU A 198 19.78 -6.81 -5.35
C LEU A 198 20.46 -8.03 -4.74
N ALA A 199 21.51 -8.56 -5.38
CA ALA A 199 22.29 -9.68 -4.84
C ALA A 199 22.92 -9.31 -3.48
N LEU A 200 23.55 -8.14 -3.38
CA LEU A 200 24.13 -7.66 -2.12
C LEU A 200 23.07 -7.42 -1.05
N CYS A 201 21.91 -6.88 -1.43
CA CYS A 201 20.78 -6.71 -0.52
C CYS A 201 20.36 -8.05 0.10
N ARG A 202 20.22 -9.10 -0.73
CA ARG A 202 19.83 -10.45 -0.30
C ARG A 202 20.84 -11.08 0.64
N GLU A 203 22.12 -10.95 0.32
CA GLU A 203 23.23 -11.50 1.10
C GLU A 203 23.32 -10.82 2.47
N GLN A 204 23.28 -9.48 2.49
CA GLN A 204 23.51 -8.68 3.70
C GLN A 204 22.24 -8.34 4.47
N LYS A 205 21.08 -8.81 4.00
CA LYS A 205 19.76 -8.40 4.51
C LYS A 205 19.68 -6.88 4.66
N ALA A 206 20.08 -6.17 3.60
CA ALA A 206 20.13 -4.71 3.50
C ALA A 206 19.04 -4.16 2.57
N ARG A 207 18.46 -3.01 2.90
CA ARG A 207 17.40 -2.38 2.10
C ARG A 207 17.98 -1.75 0.84
N LEU A 208 17.17 -1.64 -0.22
CA LEU A 208 17.59 -0.97 -1.45
C LEU A 208 17.05 0.47 -1.51
N PHE A 209 17.94 1.46 -1.59
CA PHE A 209 17.56 2.85 -1.85
C PHE A 209 17.84 3.17 -3.31
N ILE A 210 16.77 3.47 -4.06
CA ILE A 210 16.83 3.79 -5.49
C ILE A 210 16.83 5.30 -5.63
N GLY A 211 17.83 5.85 -6.34
CA GLY A 211 17.93 7.28 -6.59
C GLY A 211 16.71 7.80 -7.37
N THR A 212 16.38 7.18 -8.51
CA THR A 212 15.17 7.49 -9.27
C THR A 212 14.70 6.33 -10.14
N THR A 213 13.38 6.24 -10.35
CA THR A 213 12.73 5.33 -11.30
C THR A 213 12.36 6.00 -12.62
N ASP A 214 12.49 7.32 -12.74
CA ASP A 214 12.06 8.08 -13.94
C ASP A 214 12.98 7.85 -15.13
N ALA A 215 12.56 8.29 -16.32
CA ALA A 215 13.45 8.32 -17.48
C ALA A 215 14.70 9.18 -17.22
N VAL A 216 15.86 8.72 -17.69
CA VAL A 216 17.17 9.37 -17.50
C VAL A 216 17.86 9.45 -18.85
N GLY A 217 17.99 10.67 -19.41
CA GLY A 217 18.46 10.86 -20.78
C GLY A 217 17.54 10.15 -21.77
N ASP A 218 18.13 9.34 -22.66
CA ASP A 218 17.41 8.46 -23.59
C ASP A 218 16.99 7.12 -22.95
N GLY A 219 17.31 6.88 -21.67
CA GLY A 219 16.91 5.68 -20.94
C GLY A 219 15.48 5.77 -20.41
N GLU A 220 14.73 4.68 -20.56
CA GLU A 220 13.33 4.60 -20.13
C GLU A 220 13.17 4.64 -18.60
N ALA A 221 11.99 5.06 -18.14
CA ALA A 221 11.59 4.83 -16.75
C ALA A 221 11.51 3.32 -16.47
N PHE A 222 11.81 2.90 -15.25
CA PHE A 222 11.69 1.49 -14.88
C PHE A 222 10.79 1.32 -13.65
N THR A 223 10.06 0.21 -13.63
CA THR A 223 9.20 -0.17 -12.50
C THR A 223 9.89 -1.30 -11.75
N PRO A 224 10.25 -1.13 -10.46
CA PRO A 224 10.74 -2.23 -9.64
C PRO A 224 9.68 -3.33 -9.51
N ASP A 225 9.95 -4.52 -10.02
CA ASP A 225 9.06 -5.68 -10.05
C ASP A 225 9.46 -6.79 -9.06
N PHE A 226 10.54 -6.59 -8.32
CA PHE A 226 10.99 -7.49 -7.26
C PHE A 226 10.22 -7.25 -5.95
N THR A 227 9.80 -8.34 -5.30
CA THR A 227 9.01 -8.31 -4.06
C THR A 227 9.79 -8.77 -2.83
N ASP A 228 10.94 -9.38 -3.04
CA ASP A 228 11.77 -10.01 -2.01
C ASP A 228 12.67 -9.00 -1.28
N VAL A 229 13.13 -7.95 -1.96
CA VAL A 229 13.98 -6.89 -1.37
C VAL A 229 13.14 -5.66 -1.01
N PRO A 230 13.10 -5.25 0.27
CA PRO A 230 12.49 -3.97 0.66
C PRO A 230 13.24 -2.80 0.01
N TYR A 231 12.51 -1.89 -0.63
CA TYR A 231 13.10 -0.75 -1.30
C TYR A 231 12.37 0.56 -1.04
N GLU A 232 13.09 1.67 -1.18
CA GLU A 232 12.54 3.02 -1.17
C GLU A 232 13.11 3.80 -2.37
N VAL A 233 12.30 4.68 -2.97
CA VAL A 233 12.73 5.54 -4.08
C VAL A 233 12.89 6.97 -3.57
N ALA A 234 14.10 7.51 -3.67
CA ALA A 234 14.46 8.78 -3.06
C ALA A 234 13.92 9.99 -3.82
N TYR A 235 13.93 9.92 -5.14
CA TYR A 235 13.46 11.00 -5.98
C TYR A 235 12.65 10.46 -7.14
N ARG A 236 11.45 11.04 -7.30
CA ARG A 236 10.67 10.97 -8.53
C ARG A 236 10.48 12.39 -9.03
N LYS A 237 10.57 12.60 -10.33
CA LYS A 237 10.33 13.88 -10.99
C LYS A 237 8.95 14.31 -10.56
N ALA A 238 8.88 15.53 -10.03
CA ALA A 238 7.62 16.16 -9.74
C ALA A 238 6.75 16.01 -10.99
N TYR A 239 5.50 15.60 -10.79
CA TYR A 239 4.59 15.34 -11.88
C TYR A 239 4.59 16.52 -12.83
N GLU A 240 4.88 16.29 -14.12
CA GLU A 240 4.81 17.34 -15.15
C GLU A 240 3.35 17.59 -15.54
N TRP A 241 2.50 17.77 -14.54
CA TRP A 241 1.13 18.15 -14.75
C TRP A 241 1.07 19.66 -14.97
N PRO A 242 0.34 20.12 -15.98
CA PRO A 242 0.22 21.54 -16.23
C PRO A 242 -0.40 22.20 -15.00
N GLU A 243 0.16 23.33 -14.56
CA GLU A 243 -0.38 24.10 -13.44
C GLU A 243 -1.80 24.60 -13.72
N THR A 244 -2.11 24.84 -14.99
CA THR A 244 -3.42 25.28 -15.48
C THR A 244 -3.87 24.39 -16.61
N ILE A 245 -5.12 23.92 -16.53
CA ILE A 245 -5.78 23.17 -17.61
C ILE A 245 -6.97 23.96 -18.15
N PRO A 246 -7.27 23.88 -19.46
CA PRO A 246 -8.58 24.28 -19.96
C PRO A 246 -9.66 23.31 -19.45
N LEU A 247 -10.86 23.82 -19.18
CA LEU A 247 -12.02 23.02 -18.84
C LEU A 247 -12.91 22.89 -20.08
N ASP A 248 -13.05 21.68 -20.61
CA ASP A 248 -13.96 21.45 -21.72
C ASP A 248 -15.42 21.39 -21.25
N HIS A 249 -15.69 20.73 -20.11
CA HIS A 249 -17.05 20.52 -19.57
C HIS A 249 -17.03 20.35 -18.04
N CYS A 250 -17.15 21.45 -17.28
CA CYS A 250 -17.32 21.40 -15.83
C CYS A 250 -18.81 21.29 -15.47
N PRO A 251 -19.28 20.22 -14.79
CA PRO A 251 -20.70 20.02 -14.50
C PRO A 251 -21.24 20.92 -13.38
N PHE A 252 -20.39 21.69 -12.72
CA PHE A 252 -20.72 22.56 -11.59
C PHE A 252 -20.08 23.93 -11.74
N PRO A 253 -20.61 25.00 -11.12
CA PRO A 253 -20.00 26.34 -11.17
C PRO A 253 -18.55 26.33 -10.64
N VAL A 254 -18.30 25.55 -9.59
CA VAL A 254 -16.96 25.24 -9.09
C VAL A 254 -16.90 23.76 -8.70
N ALA A 255 -15.74 23.15 -8.89
CA ALA A 255 -15.53 21.74 -8.59
C ALA A 255 -14.06 21.45 -8.29
N LEU A 256 -13.78 20.30 -7.68
CA LEU A 256 -12.46 19.68 -7.76
C LEU A 256 -12.49 18.62 -8.86
N TYR A 257 -11.41 18.53 -9.64
CA TYR A 257 -11.30 17.61 -10.75
C TYR A 257 -10.03 16.78 -10.62
N PHE A 258 -10.20 15.46 -10.54
CA PHE A 258 -9.09 14.53 -10.65
C PHE A 258 -8.73 14.34 -12.11
N GLY A 259 -7.52 14.72 -12.49
CA GLY A 259 -7.05 14.52 -13.86
C GLY A 259 -6.84 13.04 -14.20
N LYS A 260 -6.74 12.78 -15.50
CA LYS A 260 -6.60 11.42 -16.05
C LYS A 260 -5.19 10.87 -15.97
N GLN A 261 -4.18 11.73 -15.81
CA GLN A 261 -2.80 11.28 -15.74
C GLN A 261 -2.52 10.66 -14.37
N TRP A 262 -2.22 9.37 -14.37
CA TRP A 262 -1.78 8.64 -13.19
C TRP A 262 -0.29 8.49 -13.27
N THR A 263 0.41 8.90 -12.23
CA THR A 263 1.87 8.85 -12.22
C THR A 263 2.32 8.43 -10.83
N HIS A 264 2.94 7.25 -10.74
CA HIS A 264 3.48 6.70 -9.49
C HIS A 264 2.47 6.57 -8.32
N GLY A 265 1.19 6.32 -8.61
CA GLY A 265 0.16 6.25 -7.57
C GLY A 265 -0.44 7.61 -7.18
N TYR A 266 -0.06 8.68 -7.87
CA TYR A 266 -0.64 10.00 -7.67
C TYR A 266 -1.46 10.43 -8.86
N VAL A 267 -2.46 11.27 -8.57
CA VAL A 267 -3.31 11.90 -9.57
C VAL A 267 -3.36 13.42 -9.32
N PRO A 268 -3.38 14.26 -10.36
CA PRO A 268 -3.48 15.70 -10.16
C PRO A 268 -4.89 16.03 -9.71
N LEU A 269 -5.00 16.83 -8.65
CA LEU A 269 -6.24 17.44 -8.24
C LEU A 269 -6.23 18.90 -8.67
N TYR A 270 -7.23 19.29 -9.45
CA TYR A 270 -7.42 20.65 -9.94
C TYR A 270 -8.62 21.30 -9.27
N PHE A 271 -8.53 22.57 -8.90
CA PHE A 271 -9.69 23.40 -8.58
C PHE A 271 -10.19 24.06 -9.88
N ALA A 272 -11.42 23.74 -10.27
CA ALA A 272 -12.03 24.12 -11.52
C ALA A 272 -13.03 25.27 -11.33
N ASN A 273 -12.94 26.30 -12.18
CA ASN A 273 -13.82 27.45 -12.18
C ASN A 273 -14.65 27.55 -13.48
N ALA A 274 -15.97 27.45 -13.34
CA ALA A 274 -16.95 27.64 -14.40
C ALA A 274 -18.03 28.69 -14.03
N THR A 275 -17.74 29.60 -13.10
CA THR A 275 -18.68 30.64 -12.60
C THR A 275 -18.90 31.82 -13.56
N GLU A 276 -18.51 31.71 -14.83
CA GLU A 276 -18.48 32.79 -15.84
C GLU A 276 -17.61 34.02 -15.45
N ASN A 277 -16.97 33.98 -14.28
CA ASN A 277 -16.14 35.06 -13.72
C ASN A 277 -14.80 34.50 -13.24
N GLU A 278 -13.79 35.36 -13.18
CA GLU A 278 -12.52 35.03 -12.52
C GLU A 278 -12.70 34.99 -10.98
N LEU A 279 -12.05 34.02 -10.35
CA LEU A 279 -11.96 33.92 -8.90
C LEU A 279 -10.56 34.35 -8.45
N PHE A 280 -10.48 35.07 -7.33
CA PHE A 280 -9.28 35.63 -6.75
C PHE A 280 -9.08 35.16 -5.32
N GLU A 281 -7.85 35.26 -4.82
CA GLU A 281 -7.48 34.92 -3.43
C GLU A 281 -8.03 33.55 -3.01
N VAL A 282 -7.88 32.57 -3.90
CA VAL A 282 -8.43 31.24 -3.66
C VAL A 282 -7.57 30.52 -2.64
N THR A 283 -8.17 30.13 -1.53
CA THR A 283 -7.55 29.30 -0.52
C THR A 283 -8.24 27.94 -0.51
N ILE A 284 -7.47 26.88 -0.68
CA ILE A 284 -7.94 25.50 -0.53
C ILE A 284 -7.20 24.87 0.64
N SER A 285 -7.93 24.29 1.59
CA SER A 285 -7.35 23.48 2.66
C SER A 285 -7.93 22.07 2.66
N GLY A 286 -7.09 21.08 2.94
CA GLY A 286 -7.44 19.67 2.97
C GLY A 286 -7.07 19.03 4.31
N ILE A 287 -7.93 18.14 4.82
CA ILE A 287 -7.61 17.25 5.94
C ILE A 287 -8.30 15.89 5.74
N GLY A 288 -7.52 14.82 5.86
CA GLY A 288 -7.98 13.45 5.82
C GLY A 288 -8.23 12.92 7.21
N THR A 289 -9.31 12.15 7.39
CA THR A 289 -9.64 11.50 8.66
C THR A 289 -9.98 10.03 8.43
N THR A 290 -9.52 9.15 9.33
CA THR A 290 -9.85 7.74 9.31
C THR A 290 -9.87 7.16 10.73
N VAL A 291 -10.24 5.88 10.85
CA VAL A 291 -10.18 5.13 12.11
C VAL A 291 -9.26 3.93 11.90
N MET A 292 -8.13 3.91 12.59
CA MET A 292 -7.17 2.80 12.58
C MET A 292 -7.01 2.29 14.01
N ASP A 293 -7.15 0.97 14.21
CA ASP A 293 -7.02 0.32 15.53
C ASP A 293 -7.92 0.90 16.64
N GLY A 294 -9.06 1.51 16.26
CA GLY A 294 -9.99 2.14 17.18
C GLY A 294 -9.67 3.61 17.51
N ASP A 295 -8.51 4.09 17.05
CA ASP A 295 -8.08 5.48 17.22
C ASP A 295 -8.42 6.32 16.00
N HIS A 296 -8.72 7.60 16.25
CA HIS A 296 -8.92 8.58 15.21
C HIS A 296 -7.57 9.05 14.70
N VAL A 297 -7.32 8.90 13.40
CA VAL A 297 -6.07 9.30 12.75
C VAL A 297 -6.38 10.36 11.69
N GLU A 298 -5.61 11.44 11.70
CA GLU A 298 -5.71 12.53 10.74
C GLU A 298 -4.46 12.59 9.84
N THR A 299 -4.63 13.01 8.59
CA THR A 299 -3.49 13.35 7.73
C THR A 299 -2.90 14.70 8.12
N THR A 300 -1.70 15.01 7.62
CA THR A 300 -1.14 16.36 7.77
C THR A 300 -2.03 17.36 7.01
N PRO A 301 -2.53 18.43 7.66
CA PRO A 301 -3.37 19.41 6.97
C PRO A 301 -2.64 20.05 5.79
N SER A 302 -3.27 20.07 4.62
CA SER A 302 -2.77 20.75 3.43
C SER A 302 -3.41 22.13 3.29
N ARG A 303 -2.65 23.10 2.75
CA ARG A 303 -3.15 24.44 2.40
C ARG A 303 -2.46 24.93 1.14
N LYS A 304 -3.26 25.40 0.18
CA LYS A 304 -2.82 25.99 -1.08
C LYS A 304 -3.48 27.34 -1.27
N GLU A 305 -2.68 28.34 -1.63
CA GLU A 305 -3.12 29.68 -1.98
C GLU A 305 -2.86 29.92 -3.47
N ILE A 306 -3.84 30.50 -4.15
CA ILE A 306 -3.82 30.78 -5.59
C ILE A 306 -4.35 32.18 -5.80
N ASP A 307 -3.53 33.03 -6.44
CA ASP A 307 -3.87 34.44 -6.64
C ASP A 307 -5.14 34.60 -7.48
N SER A 308 -5.23 33.86 -8.59
CA SER A 308 -6.45 33.83 -9.40
C SER A 308 -6.66 32.52 -10.17
N VAL A 309 -7.92 32.29 -10.52
CA VAL A 309 -8.40 31.15 -11.30
C VAL A 309 -9.33 31.68 -12.39
N PRO A 310 -8.82 31.82 -13.63
CA PRO A 310 -9.63 32.30 -14.75
C PRO A 310 -10.86 31.43 -15.02
N PHE A 311 -11.92 32.03 -15.56
CA PHE A 311 -13.09 31.30 -16.04
C PHE A 311 -12.69 30.25 -17.09
N GLY A 312 -13.31 29.06 -17.01
CA GLY A 312 -13.08 27.98 -17.96
C GLY A 312 -11.73 27.29 -17.75
N THR A 313 -11.08 27.46 -16.60
CA THR A 313 -9.79 26.84 -16.28
C THR A 313 -9.81 26.08 -14.96
N GLY A 314 -8.92 25.10 -14.85
CA GLY A 314 -8.60 24.41 -13.60
C GLY A 314 -7.17 24.70 -13.18
N ARG A 315 -6.94 24.95 -11.89
CA ARG A 315 -5.60 25.17 -11.31
C ARG A 315 -5.19 23.98 -10.46
N LEU A 316 -3.96 23.49 -10.65
CA LEU A 316 -3.42 22.37 -9.88
C LEU A 316 -3.29 22.77 -8.41
N ILE A 317 -3.94 22.01 -7.53
CA ILE A 317 -3.94 22.27 -6.08
C ILE A 317 -3.08 21.28 -5.31
N GLU A 318 -3.05 20.02 -5.74
CA GLU A 318 -2.40 18.94 -5.01
C GLU A 318 -2.10 17.74 -5.92
N ALA A 319 -1.11 16.95 -5.54
CA ALA A 319 -0.89 15.60 -6.04
C ALA A 319 -1.50 14.62 -5.04
N TYR A 320 -2.70 14.12 -5.33
CA TYR A 320 -3.43 13.23 -4.43
C TYR A 320 -2.80 11.83 -4.44
N ASP A 321 -2.41 11.32 -3.27
CA ASP A 321 -1.81 9.99 -3.12
C ASP A 321 -2.92 8.94 -3.06
N VAL A 322 -3.09 8.17 -4.12
CA VAL A 322 -4.17 7.18 -4.23
C VAL A 322 -4.02 6.07 -3.20
N TYR A 323 -2.79 5.72 -2.82
CA TYR A 323 -2.51 4.61 -1.90
C TYR A 323 -2.57 5.04 -0.44
N PHE A 324 -2.17 6.28 -0.13
CA PHE A 324 -2.25 6.81 1.23
C PHE A 324 -3.58 7.52 1.49
N ASP A 325 -3.89 8.59 0.74
CA ASP A 325 -5.09 9.41 0.96
C ASP A 325 -6.38 8.64 0.66
N GLY A 326 -6.30 7.60 -0.19
CA GLY A 326 -7.42 6.71 -0.50
C GLY A 326 -8.04 6.03 0.72
N ASP A 327 -7.25 5.78 1.77
CA ASP A 327 -7.72 5.17 3.02
C ASP A 327 -8.41 6.18 3.96
N PHE A 328 -8.32 7.47 3.68
CA PHE A 328 -8.91 8.55 4.46
C PHE A 328 -10.19 9.09 3.82
N LEU A 329 -11.11 9.59 4.64
CA LEU A 329 -12.12 10.55 4.18
C LEU A 329 -11.45 11.93 4.17
N VAL A 330 -11.11 12.43 2.99
CA VAL A 330 -10.49 13.74 2.81
C VAL A 330 -11.55 14.80 2.58
N ILE A 331 -11.51 15.86 3.39
CA ILE A 331 -12.40 17.01 3.29
C ILE A 331 -11.59 18.21 2.82
N TYR A 332 -12.02 18.80 1.71
CA TYR A 332 -11.48 20.04 1.18
C TYR A 332 -12.42 21.20 1.51
N THR A 333 -11.87 22.28 2.05
CA THR A 333 -12.56 23.56 2.20
C THR A 333 -11.97 24.54 1.22
N VAL A 334 -12.84 25.22 0.45
CA VAL A 334 -12.44 26.22 -0.53
C VAL A 334 -13.04 27.56 -0.12
N GLU A 335 -12.22 28.60 -0.13
CA GLU A 335 -12.65 29.99 -0.08
C GLU A 335 -12.12 30.72 -1.30
N ALA A 336 -12.92 31.61 -1.88
CA ALA A 336 -12.49 32.47 -2.98
C ALA A 336 -13.25 33.79 -2.96
N ARG A 337 -12.75 34.77 -3.69
CA ARG A 337 -13.42 36.04 -3.95
C ARG A 337 -13.72 36.19 -5.44
N SER A 338 -14.94 36.54 -5.82
CA SER A 338 -15.27 36.88 -7.22
C SER A 338 -14.83 38.29 -7.58
N SER A 339 -14.88 38.60 -8.87
CA SER A 339 -14.58 39.92 -9.44
C SER A 339 -15.41 41.07 -8.86
N ASP A 340 -16.63 40.82 -8.40
CA ASP A 340 -17.50 41.80 -7.73
C ASP A 340 -17.15 42.04 -6.25
N GLY A 341 -16.12 41.37 -5.72
CA GLY A 341 -15.68 41.46 -4.32
C GLY A 341 -16.40 40.51 -3.36
N THR A 342 -17.41 39.75 -3.81
CA THR A 342 -18.12 38.79 -2.96
C THR A 342 -17.21 37.61 -2.60
N ARG A 343 -17.13 37.27 -1.30
CA ARG A 343 -16.41 36.07 -0.84
C ARG A 343 -17.34 34.87 -0.81
N TYR A 344 -16.86 33.72 -1.24
CA TYR A 344 -17.57 32.44 -1.25
C TYR A 344 -16.80 31.41 -0.42
N SER A 345 -17.53 30.48 0.18
CA SER A 345 -16.96 29.27 0.76
C SER A 345 -17.76 28.06 0.34
N GLY A 346 -17.09 26.92 0.20
CA GLY A 346 -17.71 25.63 -0.02
C GLY A 346 -16.81 24.48 0.42
N ARG A 347 -17.36 23.26 0.39
CA ARG A 347 -16.64 22.05 0.79
C ARG A 347 -16.84 20.92 -0.20
N ALA A 348 -15.82 20.10 -0.38
CA ALA A 348 -15.89 18.84 -1.11
C ALA A 348 -15.30 17.73 -0.25
N SER A 349 -15.76 16.50 -0.43
CA SER A 349 -15.18 15.34 0.26
C SER A 349 -14.97 14.17 -0.69
N THR A 350 -13.92 13.40 -0.46
CA THR A 350 -13.61 12.19 -1.23
C THR A 350 -13.11 11.08 -0.31
N LYS A 351 -13.30 9.84 -0.75
CA LYS A 351 -12.76 8.63 -0.12
C LYS A 351 -12.45 7.59 -1.20
N GLY A 352 -11.34 6.87 -1.05
CA GLY A 352 -10.91 5.83 -1.97
C GLY A 352 -10.25 6.38 -3.23
N ILE A 353 -10.15 5.51 -4.24
CA ILE A 353 -9.50 5.78 -5.52
C ILE A 353 -10.42 6.65 -6.39
N PRO A 354 -10.04 7.90 -6.70
CA PRO A 354 -10.88 8.78 -7.50
C PRO A 354 -10.69 8.46 -8.98
N GLY A 355 -11.46 7.50 -9.51
CA GLY A 355 -11.52 7.30 -10.96
C GLY A 355 -12.06 8.56 -11.64
N ASN A 356 -11.30 9.20 -12.54
CA ASN A 356 -11.61 10.43 -13.32
C ASN A 356 -12.94 11.13 -12.96
N ARG A 357 -12.99 11.74 -11.77
CA ARG A 357 -14.23 12.20 -11.14
C ARG A 357 -14.17 13.68 -10.83
N TRP A 358 -15.30 14.34 -11.08
CA TRP A 358 -15.61 15.65 -10.55
C TRP A 358 -16.13 15.51 -9.12
N LEU A 359 -15.50 16.21 -8.19
CA LEU A 359 -16.08 16.45 -6.87
C LEU A 359 -16.81 17.78 -6.89
N ARG A 360 -18.11 17.71 -6.62
CA ARG A 360 -18.91 18.91 -6.41
C ARG A 360 -18.40 19.63 -5.16
N ILE A 361 -18.23 20.94 -5.25
CA ILE A 361 -18.08 21.78 -4.06
C ILE A 361 -19.50 22.12 -3.59
N ASP A 362 -19.90 21.43 -2.53
CA ASP A 362 -21.16 21.65 -1.84
C ASP A 362 -21.12 22.93 -1.02
N HIS A 363 -22.31 23.48 -0.79
CA HIS A 363 -22.50 24.71 -0.02
C HIS A 363 -21.72 25.93 -0.53
N TRP A 364 -21.34 25.96 -1.81
CA TRP A 364 -20.76 27.14 -2.45
C TRP A 364 -21.72 28.33 -2.33
N LYS A 365 -21.45 29.22 -1.36
CA LYS A 365 -22.36 30.31 -1.02
C LYS A 365 -21.57 31.54 -0.55
N PRO A 366 -22.14 32.74 -0.69
CA PRO A 366 -21.56 33.96 -0.16
C PRO A 366 -21.32 33.84 1.35
N ILE A 367 -20.19 34.34 1.81
CA ILE A 367 -19.85 34.48 3.22
C ILE A 367 -19.68 35.97 3.56
N SER A 368 -20.20 36.39 4.71
CA SER A 368 -19.96 37.72 5.25
C SER A 368 -18.51 37.85 5.71
N ALA A 369 -17.92 39.02 5.43
CA ALA A 369 -16.53 39.35 5.74
C ALA A 369 -16.20 39.23 7.23
#